data_AF-A0A2I1YZG6-F1
#
_entry.id   AF-A0A2I1YZG6-F1
#
_cell.length_a   1.000
_cell.length_b   1.000
_cell.length_c   1.000
_cell.angle_alpha   90.00
_cell.angle_beta   90.00
_cell.angle_gamma   90.00
#
_symmetry.space_group_name_H-M   'P 1'
#
loop_
_entity.id
_entity.type
_entity.pdbx_description
1 polymer ?
#
loop_
_entity_poly.entity_id
_entity_poly.type
_entity_poly.pdbx_seq_one_letter_code
_entity_poly.pdbx_strand_id
1 'polypeptide(L)'
;MLKKQLSILNRDLPRIEESNYSERMILFSKAIQNKRIIITVRYNLNYKKQVEMLYFSLDDGQGKTKYAHQLQLQALYGHYDGLFKQLVIRDFLIRDPNRGYGSLLLRESLLHISQLFGVKTKIVGKLSFVDEVDKVNHQRRDHLYQKFGFSITDGRISLDEIPVAMLVKERDK
;
A
#
# COMPACT_ATOMS: atom_id res chain seq x y z
N MET A 1 5.42 -0.92 33.29
CA MET A 1 5.55 -0.99 31.81
C MET A 1 4.37 -1.74 31.18
N LEU A 2 4.06 -2.97 31.62
CA LEU A 2 2.93 -3.78 31.12
C LEU A 2 1.55 -3.08 31.18
N LYS A 3 1.19 -2.45 32.31
CA LYS A 3 -0.12 -1.77 32.47
C LYS A 3 -0.38 -0.68 31.41
N LYS A 4 0.68 0.03 30.99
CA LYS A 4 0.60 1.07 29.94
C LYS A 4 0.47 0.46 28.54
N GLN A 5 1.11 -0.68 28.28
CA GLN A 5 0.96 -1.40 27.01
C GLN A 5 -0.44 -2.02 26.89
N LEU A 6 -0.96 -2.60 27.98
CA LEU A 6 -2.33 -3.12 28.07
C LEU A 6 -3.38 -2.02 27.88
N SER A 7 -3.20 -0.85 28.48
CA SER A 7 -4.15 0.26 28.30
C SER A 7 -4.16 0.78 26.86
N ILE A 8 -3.00 0.86 26.21
CA ILE A 8 -2.89 1.24 24.79
C ILE A 8 -3.56 0.18 23.90
N LEU A 9 -3.32 -1.10 24.16
CA LEU A 9 -3.93 -2.20 23.40
C LEU A 9 -5.46 -2.20 23.54
N ASN A 10 -5.98 -2.09 24.76
CA ASN A 10 -7.42 -2.07 25.02
C ASN A 10 -8.11 -0.86 24.38
N ARG A 11 -7.43 0.31 24.33
CA ARG A 11 -7.92 1.49 23.62
C ARG A 11 -7.99 1.27 22.11
N ASP A 12 -7.01 0.59 21.53
CA ASP A 12 -6.91 0.40 20.09
C ASP A 12 -7.69 -0.83 19.58
N LEU A 13 -8.10 -1.74 20.48
CA LEU A 13 -8.75 -3.01 20.16
C LEU A 13 -10.01 -2.85 19.28
N PRO A 14 -10.95 -1.94 19.59
CA PRO A 14 -12.15 -1.75 18.76
C PRO A 14 -11.80 -1.32 17.33
N ARG A 15 -10.72 -0.55 17.18
CA ARG A 15 -10.24 -0.08 15.87
C ARG A 15 -9.59 -1.20 15.07
N ILE A 16 -8.90 -2.14 15.76
CA ILE A 16 -8.36 -3.36 15.14
C ILE A 16 -9.52 -4.25 14.67
N GLU A 17 -10.54 -4.45 15.51
CA GLU A 17 -11.72 -5.25 15.18
C GLU A 17 -12.48 -4.66 13.99
N GLU A 18 -12.71 -3.35 13.98
CA GLU A 18 -13.34 -2.64 12.85
C GLU A 18 -12.53 -2.76 11.55
N SER A 19 -11.19 -2.77 11.68
CA SER A 19 -10.29 -2.95 10.54
C SER A 19 -10.26 -4.38 10.01
N ASN A 20 -10.70 -5.36 10.81
CA ASN A 20 -10.76 -6.77 10.49
C ASN A 20 -12.18 -7.24 10.09
N TYR A 21 -13.11 -6.31 9.86
CA TYR A 21 -14.47 -6.63 9.43
C TYR A 21 -14.49 -7.22 8.01
N SER A 22 -15.51 -8.02 7.70
CA SER A 22 -15.55 -9.18 6.76
C SER A 22 -14.89 -9.11 5.37
N GLU A 23 -14.50 -7.94 4.87
CA GLU A 23 -13.87 -7.78 3.55
C GLU A 23 -12.41 -7.29 3.63
N ARG A 24 -11.88 -7.01 4.84
CA ARG A 24 -10.56 -6.43 5.05
C ARG A 24 -9.65 -7.38 5.81
N MET A 25 -8.43 -7.50 5.33
CA MET A 25 -7.35 -8.20 6.01
C MET A 25 -6.34 -7.19 6.53
N ILE A 26 -5.95 -7.32 7.80
CA ILE A 26 -4.86 -6.53 8.38
C ILE A 26 -3.52 -7.11 7.90
N LEU A 27 -2.72 -6.29 7.23
CA LEU A 27 -1.36 -6.63 6.79
C LEU A 27 -0.30 -6.23 7.82
N PHE A 28 -0.54 -5.12 8.51
CA PHE A 28 0.41 -4.54 9.45
C PHE A 28 -0.33 -3.84 10.59
N SER A 29 0.16 -4.01 11.82
CA SER A 29 -0.33 -3.30 13.01
C SER A 29 0.83 -3.05 13.97
N LYS A 30 1.21 -1.79 14.19
CA LYS A 30 2.31 -1.42 15.11
C LYS A 30 1.99 -0.14 15.85
N ALA A 31 2.35 -0.09 17.13
CA ALA A 31 2.32 1.15 17.91
C ALA A 31 3.59 1.97 17.63
N ILE A 32 3.42 3.20 17.15
CA ILE A 32 4.47 4.17 16.84
C ILE A 32 4.08 5.49 17.51
N GLN A 33 4.93 6.03 18.38
CA GLN A 33 4.70 7.32 19.07
C GLN A 33 3.30 7.43 19.75
N ASN A 34 2.89 6.39 20.50
CA ASN A 34 1.59 6.26 21.17
C ASN A 34 0.36 6.19 20.25
N LYS A 35 0.55 6.09 18.94
CA LYS A 35 -0.51 5.83 17.95
C LYS A 35 -0.31 4.45 17.36
N ARG A 36 -1.38 3.68 17.21
CA ARG A 36 -1.31 2.48 16.38
C ARG A 36 -1.44 2.88 14.93
N ILE A 37 -0.62 2.30 14.08
CA ILE A 37 -0.79 2.34 12.63
C ILE A 37 -1.31 0.97 12.22
N ILE A 38 -2.37 0.95 11.41
CA ILE A 38 -2.95 -0.27 10.85
C ILE A 38 -2.94 -0.12 9.33
N ILE A 39 -2.43 -1.13 8.63
CA ILE A 39 -2.57 -1.24 7.18
C ILE A 39 -3.48 -2.41 6.87
N THR A 40 -4.47 -2.17 6.03
CA THR A 40 -5.40 -3.20 5.58
C THR A 40 -5.39 -3.33 4.07
N VAL A 41 -5.85 -4.48 3.58
CA VAL A 41 -6.18 -4.72 2.17
C VAL A 41 -7.59 -5.26 2.05
N ARG A 42 -8.31 -4.80 1.03
CA ARG A 42 -9.56 -5.39 0.53
C ARG A 42 -9.40 -5.77 -0.93
N TYR A 43 -10.07 -6.84 -1.35
CA TYR A 43 -10.11 -7.27 -2.75
C TYR A 43 -11.53 -7.17 -3.31
N ASN A 44 -11.63 -6.81 -4.59
CA ASN A 44 -12.80 -7.14 -5.39
C ASN A 44 -12.43 -8.29 -6.32
N LEU A 45 -13.33 -9.24 -6.48
CA LEU A 45 -13.17 -10.36 -7.41
C LEU A 45 -14.02 -10.13 -8.65
N ASN A 46 -13.51 -10.51 -9.82
CA ASN A 46 -14.30 -10.55 -11.05
C ASN A 46 -15.27 -11.76 -11.06
N TYR A 47 -16.09 -11.87 -12.10
CA TYR A 47 -17.05 -12.98 -12.26
C TYR A 47 -16.38 -14.37 -12.32
N LYS A 48 -15.08 -14.45 -12.64
CA LYS A 48 -14.28 -15.69 -12.61
C LYS A 48 -13.64 -15.95 -11.23
N LYS A 49 -14.02 -15.19 -10.20
CA LYS A 49 -13.44 -15.23 -8.84
C LYS A 49 -11.94 -14.90 -8.80
N GLN A 50 -11.40 -14.23 -9.83
CA GLN A 50 -10.02 -13.74 -9.84
C GLN A 50 -9.96 -12.34 -9.23
N VAL A 51 -8.86 -11.99 -8.56
CA VAL A 51 -8.67 -10.65 -8.00
C VAL A 51 -8.69 -9.62 -9.12
N GLU A 52 -9.63 -8.68 -9.08
CA GLU A 52 -9.75 -7.58 -10.05
C GLU A 52 -9.12 -6.30 -9.51
N MET A 53 -9.42 -5.96 -8.26
CA MET A 53 -8.95 -4.75 -7.59
C MET A 53 -8.37 -5.08 -6.22
N LEU A 54 -7.28 -4.41 -5.86
CA LEU A 54 -6.72 -4.38 -4.52
C LEU A 54 -6.80 -2.95 -3.98
N TYR A 55 -7.35 -2.83 -2.77
CA TYR A 55 -7.50 -1.56 -2.05
C TYR A 55 -6.71 -1.64 -0.76
N PHE A 56 -5.55 -1.00 -0.73
CA PHE A 56 -4.74 -0.86 0.47
C PHE A 56 -5.08 0.46 1.15
N SER A 57 -5.18 0.43 2.48
CA SER A 57 -5.39 1.64 3.28
C SER A 57 -4.53 1.66 4.52
N LEU A 58 -4.10 2.85 4.93
CA LEU A 58 -3.39 3.10 6.19
C LEU A 58 -4.24 3.96 7.12
N ASP A 59 -4.47 3.47 8.33
CA ASP A 59 -5.15 4.17 9.43
C ASP A 59 -4.16 4.47 10.56
N ASP A 60 -4.03 5.75 10.90
CA ASP A 60 -3.17 6.28 11.96
C ASP A 60 -3.94 6.61 13.26
N GLY A 61 -5.27 6.43 13.28
CA GLY A 61 -6.14 6.70 14.42
C GLY A 61 -6.63 8.13 14.59
N GLN A 62 -6.39 9.03 13.65
CA GLN A 62 -6.82 10.44 13.76
C GLN A 62 -8.31 10.67 13.42
N GLY A 63 -9.08 9.61 13.13
CA GLY A 63 -10.54 9.62 13.06
C GLY A 63 -11.20 10.42 11.91
N LYS A 64 -10.49 11.33 11.24
CA LYS A 64 -11.09 12.21 10.23
C LYS A 64 -11.15 11.64 8.83
N THR A 65 -10.46 10.53 8.55
CA THR A 65 -10.38 9.98 7.19
C THR A 65 -10.00 8.51 7.22
N LYS A 66 -11.00 7.62 7.30
CA LYS A 66 -10.83 6.16 7.18
C LYS A 66 -10.24 5.69 5.83
N TYR A 67 -9.81 6.62 4.97
CA TYR A 67 -9.21 6.42 3.64
C TYR A 67 -8.23 7.56 3.26
N ALA A 68 -7.62 8.24 4.24
CA ALA A 68 -6.68 9.36 3.97
C ALA A 68 -5.45 8.94 3.17
N HIS A 69 -5.08 7.68 3.33
CA HIS A 69 -3.89 7.07 2.79
C HIS A 69 -4.33 5.79 2.10
N GLN A 70 -4.29 5.79 0.78
CA GLN A 70 -4.78 4.67 -0.01
C GLN A 70 -3.90 4.39 -1.21
N LEU A 71 -3.80 3.12 -1.55
CA LEU A 71 -3.18 2.65 -2.78
C LEU A 71 -4.16 1.68 -3.44
N GLN A 72 -4.51 1.95 -4.70
CA GLN A 72 -5.43 1.14 -5.48
C GLN A 72 -4.67 0.52 -6.64
N LEU A 73 -4.76 -0.80 -6.79
CA LEU A 73 -4.21 -1.52 -7.94
C LEU A 73 -5.30 -2.32 -8.63
N GLN A 74 -5.27 -2.33 -9.96
CA GLN A 74 -6.07 -3.21 -10.80
C GLN A 74 -5.21 -4.34 -11.35
N ALA A 75 -5.68 -5.57 -11.26
CA ALA A 75 -5.08 -6.71 -11.93
C ALA A 75 -5.59 -6.81 -13.37
N LEU A 76 -4.66 -6.93 -14.31
CA LEU A 76 -4.95 -7.18 -15.71
C LEU A 76 -4.61 -8.62 -16.08
N TYR A 77 -5.53 -9.24 -16.80
CA TYR A 77 -5.43 -10.60 -17.29
C TYR A 77 -5.42 -10.62 -18.82
N GLY A 78 -4.77 -11.61 -19.41
CA GLY A 78 -4.79 -11.83 -20.84
C GLY A 78 -6.20 -12.18 -21.31
N HIS A 79 -6.66 -11.55 -22.39
CA HIS A 79 -8.02 -11.78 -22.90
C HIS A 79 -8.24 -13.24 -23.33
N TYR A 80 -7.21 -13.86 -23.93
CA TYR A 80 -7.28 -15.19 -24.52
C TYR A 80 -6.96 -16.33 -23.54
N ASP A 81 -5.91 -16.17 -22.73
CA ASP A 81 -5.42 -17.22 -21.83
C ASP A 81 -5.97 -17.09 -20.40
N GLY A 82 -6.56 -15.94 -20.05
CA GLY A 82 -7.05 -15.64 -18.70
C GLY A 82 -5.93 -15.53 -17.66
N LEU A 83 -4.66 -15.53 -18.08
CA LEU A 83 -3.50 -15.51 -17.20
C LEU A 83 -3.23 -14.10 -16.71
N PHE A 84 -2.82 -13.99 -15.45
CA PHE A 84 -2.36 -12.72 -14.88
C PHE A 84 -1.20 -12.16 -15.69
N LYS A 85 -1.23 -10.85 -15.99
CA LYS A 85 -0.19 -10.16 -16.76
C LYS A 85 0.54 -9.13 -15.92
N GLN A 86 -0.19 -8.23 -15.27
CA GLN A 86 0.40 -7.13 -14.50
C GLN A 86 -0.61 -6.49 -13.56
N LEU A 87 -0.09 -5.73 -12.59
CA LEU A 87 -0.87 -4.79 -11.80
C LEU A 87 -0.72 -3.37 -12.34
N VAL A 88 -1.79 -2.60 -12.30
CA VAL A 88 -1.81 -1.18 -12.65
C VAL A 88 -2.19 -0.36 -11.43
N ILE A 89 -1.31 0.52 -10.97
CA ILE A 89 -1.61 1.53 -9.96
C ILE A 89 -2.64 2.50 -10.56
N ARG A 90 -3.82 2.54 -9.96
CA ARG A 90 -4.94 3.41 -10.36
C ARG A 90 -4.98 4.71 -9.57
N ASP A 91 -4.65 4.62 -8.29
CA ASP A 91 -4.58 5.78 -7.40
C ASP A 91 -3.58 5.50 -6.28
N PHE A 92 -2.84 6.53 -5.87
CA PHE A 92 -1.97 6.49 -4.70
C PHE A 92 -1.97 7.84 -3.99
N LEU A 93 -2.80 7.96 -2.96
CA LEU A 93 -3.03 9.19 -2.24
C LEU A 93 -2.45 9.12 -0.83
N ILE A 94 -1.66 10.14 -0.47
CA ILE A 94 -1.18 10.38 0.90
C ILE A 94 -1.52 11.82 1.30
N ARG A 95 -2.53 12.00 2.16
CA ARG A 95 -2.95 13.35 2.62
C ARG A 95 -1.94 14.09 3.50
N ASP A 96 -1.23 13.37 4.36
CA ASP A 96 -0.25 13.92 5.30
C ASP A 96 1.16 13.55 4.82
N PRO A 97 1.79 14.36 3.93
CA PRO A 97 3.13 14.07 3.44
C PRO A 97 4.17 14.13 4.56
N ASN A 98 5.35 13.56 4.30
CA ASN A 98 6.53 13.62 5.18
C ASN A 98 6.41 12.92 6.55
N ARG A 99 5.45 12.02 6.73
CA ARG A 99 5.34 11.13 7.91
C ARG A 99 5.79 9.69 7.67
N GLY A 100 6.33 9.39 6.49
CA GLY A 100 6.71 8.03 6.09
C GLY A 100 5.52 7.12 5.71
N TYR A 101 4.28 7.61 5.78
CA TYR A 101 3.07 6.81 5.47
C TYR A 101 3.04 6.27 4.05
N GLY A 102 3.50 7.04 3.06
CA GLY A 102 3.64 6.56 1.68
C GLY A 102 4.62 5.39 1.58
N SER A 103 5.79 5.48 2.22
CA SER A 103 6.76 4.39 2.22
C SER A 103 6.24 3.16 2.94
N LEU A 104 5.60 3.35 4.10
CA LEU A 104 5.06 2.26 4.90
C LEU A 104 3.93 1.53 4.14
N LEU A 105 2.99 2.28 3.56
CA LEU A 105 1.88 1.72 2.79
C LEU A 105 2.39 0.98 1.55
N LEU A 106 3.30 1.58 0.77
CA LEU A 106 3.83 0.95 -0.44
C LEU A 106 4.64 -0.31 -0.10
N ARG A 107 5.47 -0.30 0.96
CA ARG A 107 6.23 -1.47 1.40
C ARG A 107 5.35 -2.65 1.75
N GLU A 108 4.37 -2.46 2.64
CA GLU A 108 3.49 -3.55 3.08
C GLU A 108 2.61 -4.04 1.91
N SER A 109 2.20 -3.13 1.02
CA SER A 109 1.46 -3.51 -0.19
C SER A 109 2.29 -4.38 -1.13
N LEU A 110 3.56 -4.01 -1.39
CA LEU A 110 4.46 -4.78 -2.25
C LEU A 110 4.79 -6.15 -1.65
N LEU A 111 5.00 -6.24 -0.33
CA LEU A 111 5.19 -7.52 0.36
C LEU A 111 3.96 -8.42 0.21
N HIS A 112 2.77 -7.86 0.34
CA HIS A 112 1.54 -8.63 0.17
C HIS A 112 1.31 -9.06 -1.30
N ILE A 113 1.58 -8.17 -2.25
CA ILE A 113 1.49 -8.48 -3.69
C ILE A 113 2.44 -9.61 -4.06
N SER A 114 3.68 -9.62 -3.55
CA SER A 114 4.64 -10.67 -3.87
C SER A 114 4.21 -12.05 -3.37
N GLN A 115 3.46 -12.11 -2.27
CA GLN A 115 2.86 -13.35 -1.76
C GLN A 115 1.70 -13.83 -2.63
N LEU A 116 0.93 -12.90 -3.20
CA LEU A 116 -0.30 -13.21 -3.95
C LEU A 116 -0.05 -13.51 -5.43
N PHE A 117 0.83 -12.76 -6.08
CA PHE A 117 1.10 -12.82 -7.53
C PHE A 117 2.53 -13.28 -7.86
N GLY A 118 3.40 -13.40 -6.86
CA GLY A 118 4.81 -13.76 -7.04
C GLY A 118 5.74 -12.56 -7.20
N VAL A 119 7.05 -12.80 -7.01
CA VAL A 119 8.08 -11.74 -7.02
C VAL A 119 8.29 -11.09 -8.38
N LYS A 120 8.08 -11.83 -9.48
CA LYS A 120 8.18 -11.35 -10.87
C LYS A 120 6.95 -10.58 -11.34
N THR A 121 6.13 -10.10 -10.40
CA THR A 121 4.92 -9.33 -10.72
C THR A 121 5.32 -7.97 -11.28
N LYS A 122 4.92 -7.73 -12.54
CA LYS A 122 5.03 -6.41 -13.15
C LYS A 122 3.97 -5.46 -12.57
N ILE A 123 4.39 -4.29 -12.11
CA ILE A 123 3.53 -3.22 -11.62
C ILE A 123 3.80 -1.96 -12.43
N VAL A 124 2.76 -1.34 -12.97
CA VAL A 124 2.87 -0.11 -13.77
C VAL A 124 1.91 0.95 -13.27
N GLY A 125 2.15 2.21 -13.62
CA GLY A 125 1.24 3.32 -13.29
C GLY A 125 1.48 4.52 -14.19
N LYS A 126 0.46 5.38 -14.30
CA LYS A 126 0.62 6.72 -14.88
C LYS A 126 0.77 7.72 -13.74
N LEU A 127 1.74 8.61 -13.85
CA LEU A 127 1.90 9.71 -12.91
C LEU A 127 0.79 10.74 -13.13
N SER A 128 0.26 11.29 -12.04
CA SER A 128 -0.75 12.32 -12.12
C SER A 128 -0.14 13.61 -12.66
N PHE A 129 -0.84 14.29 -13.57
CA PHE A 129 -0.45 15.62 -14.04
C PHE A 129 -0.29 16.63 -12.90
N VAL A 130 -1.07 16.47 -11.82
CA VAL A 130 -0.99 17.32 -10.62
C VAL A 130 0.37 17.19 -9.92
N ASP A 131 1.00 16.02 -9.98
CA ASP A 131 2.32 15.78 -9.38
C ASP A 131 3.47 16.40 -10.18
N GLU A 132 3.23 16.81 -11.44
CA GLU A 132 4.23 17.39 -12.34
C GLU A 132 4.36 18.91 -12.18
N VAL A 133 3.39 19.57 -11.55
CA VAL A 133 3.34 21.04 -11.45
C VAL A 133 4.19 21.57 -10.28
N ASP A 134 4.28 20.81 -9.19
CA ASP A 134 5.02 21.19 -7.99
C ASP A 134 6.33 20.38 -7.85
N LYS A 135 7.46 21.06 -7.96
CA LYS A 135 8.82 20.48 -7.86
C LYS A 135 9.04 19.69 -6.57
N VAL A 136 8.49 20.12 -5.44
CA VAL A 136 8.66 19.43 -4.15
C VAL A 136 7.89 18.12 -4.15
N ASN A 137 6.66 18.13 -4.67
CA ASN A 137 5.86 16.91 -4.80
C ASN A 137 6.46 15.93 -5.81
N HIS A 138 6.94 16.44 -6.95
CA HIS A 138 7.66 15.67 -7.96
C HIS A 138 8.86 14.92 -7.35
N GLN A 139 9.75 15.64 -6.65
CA GLN A 139 10.93 15.04 -5.99
C GLN A 139 10.55 14.02 -4.91
N ARG A 140 9.55 14.33 -4.07
CA ARG A 140 9.10 13.42 -3.01
C ARG A 140 8.51 12.13 -3.58
N ARG A 141 7.71 12.23 -4.64
CA ARG A 141 7.12 11.10 -5.35
C ARG A 141 8.21 10.26 -6.01
N ASP A 142 9.16 10.88 -6.71
CA ASP A 142 10.23 10.15 -7.38
C ASP A 142 11.09 9.40 -6.38
N HIS A 143 11.47 10.08 -5.30
CA HIS A 143 12.21 9.47 -4.21
C HIS A 143 11.45 8.26 -3.63
N LEU A 144 10.13 8.37 -3.44
CA LEU A 144 9.31 7.28 -2.95
C LEU A 144 9.37 6.07 -3.89
N TYR A 145 9.09 6.25 -5.19
CA TYR A 145 9.06 5.15 -6.15
C TYR A 145 10.44 4.53 -6.38
N GLN A 146 11.47 5.36 -6.58
CA GLN A 146 12.85 4.91 -6.80
C GLN A 146 13.39 4.14 -5.60
N LYS A 147 13.05 4.57 -4.37
CA LYS A 147 13.39 3.82 -3.15
C LYS A 147 12.92 2.37 -3.19
N PHE A 148 11.79 2.10 -3.85
CA PHE A 148 11.21 0.76 -4.01
C PHE A 148 11.54 0.09 -5.35
N GLY A 149 12.52 0.61 -6.10
CA GLY A 149 13.02 0.01 -7.33
C GLY A 149 12.19 0.30 -8.58
N PHE A 150 11.21 1.22 -8.51
CA PHE A 150 10.48 1.63 -9.69
C PHE A 150 11.36 2.49 -10.60
N SER A 151 11.28 2.23 -11.89
CA SER A 151 11.75 3.11 -12.95
C SER A 151 10.69 4.18 -13.23
N ILE A 152 11.14 5.40 -13.53
CA ILE A 152 10.28 6.54 -13.87
C ILE A 152 10.70 7.04 -15.24
N THR A 153 9.79 7.04 -16.21
CA THR A 153 10.07 7.45 -17.59
C THR A 153 8.79 8.01 -18.22
N ASP A 154 8.89 9.21 -18.81
CA ASP A 154 7.81 9.86 -19.57
C ASP A 154 6.45 9.88 -18.86
N GLY A 155 6.42 10.31 -17.60
CA GLY A 155 5.19 10.38 -16.80
C GLY A 155 4.60 9.01 -16.44
N ARG A 156 5.40 7.94 -16.50
CA ARG A 156 5.02 6.57 -16.14
C ARG A 156 5.99 5.99 -15.12
N ILE A 157 5.47 5.06 -14.35
CA ILE A 157 6.25 4.25 -13.42
C ILE A 157 6.12 2.78 -13.78
N SER A 158 7.20 2.03 -13.57
CA SER A 158 7.20 0.59 -13.75
C SER A 158 8.13 -0.09 -12.76
N LEU A 159 7.70 -1.25 -12.25
CA LEU A 159 8.50 -2.17 -11.47
C LEU A 159 8.33 -3.55 -12.11
N ASP A 160 9.43 -4.14 -12.58
CA ASP A 160 9.39 -5.46 -13.24
C ASP A 160 9.57 -6.62 -12.25
N GLU A 161 10.16 -6.35 -11.09
CA GLU A 161 10.36 -7.33 -10.02
C GLU A 161 10.29 -6.68 -8.65
N ILE A 162 9.56 -7.31 -7.73
CA ILE A 162 9.41 -6.82 -6.37
C ILE A 162 10.68 -7.12 -5.57
N PRO A 163 11.39 -6.10 -5.03
CA PRO A 163 12.68 -6.29 -4.36
C PRO A 163 12.50 -6.78 -2.91
N VAL A 164 11.95 -7.99 -2.72
CA VAL A 164 11.54 -8.53 -1.40
C VAL A 164 12.65 -8.45 -0.35
N ALA A 165 13.89 -8.79 -0.70
CA ALA A 165 15.02 -8.71 0.24
C ALA A 165 15.26 -7.29 0.77
N MET A 166 15.05 -6.27 -0.06
CA MET A 166 15.14 -4.86 0.36
C MET A 166 13.94 -4.49 1.23
N LEU A 167 12.71 -4.90 0.85
CA LEU A 167 11.49 -4.61 1.62
C LEU A 167 11.53 -5.19 3.03
N VAL A 168 12.01 -6.43 3.19
CA VAL A 168 12.16 -7.08 4.50
C VAL A 168 13.17 -6.32 5.36
N LYS A 169 14.34 -5.98 4.81
CA LYS A 169 15.34 -5.15 5.51
C LYS A 169 14.79 -3.79 5.94
N GLU A 170 13.89 -3.20 5.15
CA GLU A 170 13.24 -1.92 5.47
C GLU A 170 12.19 -2.07 6.58
N ARG A 171 11.55 -3.24 6.69
CA ARG A 171 10.58 -3.58 7.74
C ARG A 171 11.23 -3.81 9.10
N ASP A 172 12.47 -4.29 9.12
CA ASP A 172 13.22 -4.58 10.35
C ASP A 172 13.86 -3.33 10.98
N LYS A 173 13.83 -2.18 10.29
CA LYS A 173 14.23 -0.87 10.84
C LYS A 173 13.15 -0.28 11.74
#